data_AF-A0A1A2NYA3-F1
#
_entry.id   AF-A0A1A2NYA3-F1
#
_cell.length_a   1.000
_cell.length_b   1.000
_cell.length_c   1.000
_cell.angle_alpha   90.00
_cell.angle_beta   90.00
_cell.angle_gamma   90.00
#
_symmetry.space_group_name_H-M   'P 1'
#
loop_
_entity.id
_entity.type
_entity.pdbx_description
1 polymer ?
#
loop_
_entity_poly.entity_id
_entity_poly.type
_entity_poly.pdbx_seq_one_letter_code
_entity_poly.pdbx_strand_id
1 'polypeptide(L)'
;MTTLSETPTHDEELVDADDAKTPEDSDAVDIEEGSDGETGSTRARAPIAWSRVVAYAVLPALALLLALGAGYLKWVVASSDDLARVRAESVRAASEDAVALLSYKADSVEKDLAAARERLTGDFKDAYTELTRQVVIPGAKEKHITAVAKVSAAAPVSVTANHAVVLLYVNQTVTIGEGAPTDTQPVIRVALEKVNGRWLVSHFDPV
;
A
#
# COMPACT_ATOMS: atom_id res chain seq x y z
N MET A 1 39.88 -26.04 -16.48
CA MET A 1 39.78 -25.26 -17.73
C MET A 1 38.87 -24.08 -17.41
N THR A 2 39.40 -22.88 -17.12
CA THR A 2 39.97 -21.89 -18.07
C THR A 2 38.83 -21.11 -18.73
N THR A 3 38.66 -19.78 -18.62
CA THR A 3 39.36 -18.64 -17.95
C THR A 3 38.31 -17.54 -17.66
N LEU A 4 38.38 -16.61 -16.70
CA LEU A 4 39.43 -15.68 -16.22
C LEU A 4 39.63 -14.42 -17.10
N SER A 5 39.23 -13.25 -16.56
CA SER A 5 39.54 -11.85 -16.91
C SER A 5 38.74 -11.00 -15.90
N GLU A 6 39.25 -10.28 -14.90
CA GLU A 6 40.53 -9.62 -14.61
C GLU A 6 40.74 -8.23 -15.26
N THR A 7 41.15 -7.30 -14.38
CA THR A 7 41.35 -5.83 -14.40
C THR A 7 42.43 -5.36 -15.40
N PRO A 8 42.65 -4.05 -15.68
CA PRO A 8 43.15 -3.01 -14.73
C PRO A 8 42.39 -1.65 -14.85
N THR A 9 42.38 -0.71 -13.90
CA THR A 9 43.45 0.05 -13.20
C THR A 9 44.31 0.93 -14.12
N HIS A 10 44.18 2.25 -13.99
CA HIS A 10 45.34 3.15 -14.08
C HIS A 10 45.09 4.41 -13.24
N ASP A 11 45.94 4.60 -12.24
CA ASP A 11 46.12 5.83 -11.49
C ASP A 11 46.89 6.85 -12.36
N GLU A 12 46.69 8.15 -12.14
CA GLU A 12 47.81 9.10 -12.22
C GLU A 12 47.67 10.18 -11.14
N GLU A 13 48.82 10.68 -10.70
CA GLU A 13 49.10 11.32 -9.43
C GLU A 13 49.78 12.69 -9.69
N LEU A 14 49.87 13.55 -8.67
CA LEU A 14 50.66 14.81 -8.67
C LEU A 14 50.02 15.94 -9.53
N VAL A 15 50.20 17.24 -9.25
CA VAL A 15 51.37 17.93 -8.69
C VAL A 15 50.99 18.96 -7.62
N ASP A 16 51.83 19.06 -6.61
CA ASP A 16 51.88 20.07 -5.55
C ASP A 16 52.83 21.22 -5.97
N ALA A 17 52.41 22.50 -5.82
CA ALA A 17 53.29 23.68 -5.95
C ALA A 17 52.63 24.98 -5.47
N ASP A 18 52.99 25.32 -4.23
CA ASP A 18 53.37 26.62 -3.64
C ASP A 18 53.55 27.90 -4.50
N ASP A 19 53.59 29.01 -3.74
CA ASP A 19 54.21 30.33 -3.97
C ASP A 19 53.37 31.52 -4.46
N ALA A 20 53.73 32.68 -3.93
CA ALA A 20 53.00 33.93 -3.93
C ALA A 20 53.59 34.98 -4.89
N LYS A 21 52.76 35.93 -5.35
CA LYS A 21 53.17 37.35 -5.42
C LYS A 21 52.07 38.36 -5.74
N THR A 22 52.07 39.44 -4.97
CA THR A 22 51.61 40.78 -5.38
C THR A 22 52.64 41.42 -6.31
N PRO A 23 52.19 42.15 -7.35
CA PRO A 23 52.45 43.60 -7.50
C PRO A 23 51.11 44.37 -7.69
N GLU A 24 50.82 45.62 -7.27
CA GLU A 24 51.60 46.87 -7.11
C GLU A 24 52.44 47.21 -8.36
N ASP A 25 52.10 48.17 -9.23
CA ASP A 25 51.86 49.61 -8.99
C ASP A 25 51.75 50.36 -10.35
N SER A 26 51.41 51.67 -10.35
CA SER A 26 51.72 52.70 -11.39
C SER A 26 51.05 52.55 -12.79
N ASP A 27 50.58 53.55 -13.56
CA ASP A 27 50.32 55.01 -13.46
C ASP A 27 49.34 55.38 -14.64
N ALA A 28 48.79 56.57 -14.91
CA ALA A 28 48.85 57.94 -14.35
C ALA A 28 47.44 58.59 -14.53
N VAL A 29 46.92 59.43 -13.63
CA VAL A 29 47.03 60.91 -13.54
C VAL A 29 46.66 61.69 -14.82
N ASP A 30 45.58 62.48 -14.74
CA ASP A 30 45.61 63.89 -15.13
C ASP A 30 44.74 64.73 -14.17
N ILE A 31 45.06 66.02 -14.02
CA ILE A 31 44.58 66.92 -12.95
C ILE A 31 43.83 68.12 -13.55
N GLU A 32 42.71 68.53 -12.95
CA GLU A 32 42.37 69.97 -12.90
C GLU A 32 41.80 70.37 -11.52
N GLU A 33 42.33 71.47 -10.99
CA GLU A 33 41.90 72.14 -9.75
C GLU A 33 40.68 73.05 -10.02
N GLY A 34 39.74 73.09 -9.06
CA GLY A 34 38.62 74.03 -9.06
C GLY A 34 38.31 74.45 -7.62
N SER A 35 38.43 75.76 -7.34
CA SER A 35 38.48 76.29 -5.96
C SER A 35 37.12 76.40 -5.26
N ASP A 36 37.20 76.57 -3.94
CA ASP A 36 36.25 77.21 -3.02
C ASP A 36 35.02 76.42 -2.49
N GLY A 37 34.94 76.33 -1.15
CA GLY A 37 33.73 76.77 -0.44
C GLY A 37 32.75 75.72 0.12
N GLU A 38 32.77 75.60 1.44
CA GLU A 38 31.61 75.31 2.33
C GLU A 38 30.77 74.01 2.16
N THR A 39 30.92 73.15 3.17
CA THR A 39 29.86 72.35 3.85
C THR A 39 28.50 72.15 3.17
N GLY A 40 28.31 70.99 2.53
CA GLY A 40 27.00 70.50 2.08
C GLY A 40 26.85 68.98 2.26
N SER A 41 25.90 68.54 3.10
CA SER A 41 25.68 67.11 3.41
C SER A 41 25.19 66.31 2.19
N THR A 42 25.97 65.31 1.76
CA THR A 42 25.61 64.45 0.61
C THR A 42 25.23 63.03 1.03
N ARG A 43 23.93 62.87 1.30
CA ARG A 43 23.11 61.64 1.15
C ARG A 43 23.82 60.28 1.35
N ALA A 44 23.61 59.70 2.53
CA ALA A 44 23.81 58.27 2.74
C ALA A 44 23.02 57.43 1.72
N ARG A 45 23.70 56.56 0.97
CA ARG A 45 23.05 55.52 0.16
C ARG A 45 22.38 54.54 1.10
N ALA A 46 21.05 54.54 1.16
CA ALA A 46 20.31 53.55 1.95
C ALA A 46 20.61 52.15 1.39
N PRO A 47 21.10 51.19 2.22
CA PRO A 47 21.31 49.83 1.75
C PRO A 47 19.96 49.22 1.38
N ILE A 48 19.85 48.72 0.15
CA ILE A 48 18.63 48.07 -0.33
C ILE A 48 18.33 46.91 0.62
N ALA A 49 17.12 46.88 1.19
CA ALA A 49 16.76 45.99 2.28
C ALA A 49 16.55 44.53 1.83
N TRP A 50 17.59 43.88 1.29
CA TRP A 50 17.59 42.48 0.86
C TRP A 50 17.19 41.54 2.00
N SER A 51 17.52 41.89 3.26
CA SER A 51 17.02 41.19 4.45
C SER A 51 15.48 41.12 4.51
N ARG A 52 14.77 42.18 4.09
CA ARG A 52 13.30 42.16 4.00
C ARG A 52 12.82 41.30 2.83
N VAL A 53 13.47 41.37 1.68
CA VAL A 53 13.11 40.51 0.52
C VAL A 53 13.33 39.04 0.86
N VAL A 54 14.44 38.68 1.51
CA VAL A 54 14.71 37.32 2.00
C VAL A 54 13.67 36.90 3.03
N ALA A 55 13.37 37.72 4.04
CA ALA A 55 12.38 37.40 5.07
C ALA A 55 10.94 37.26 4.52
N TYR A 56 10.56 38.06 3.52
CA TYR A 56 9.20 38.04 2.94
C TYR A 56 9.05 37.16 1.70
N ALA A 57 10.12 36.58 1.14
CA ALA A 57 10.06 35.65 0.00
C ALA A 57 10.55 34.23 0.36
N VAL A 58 11.70 34.08 1.02
CA VAL A 58 12.27 32.76 1.35
C VAL A 58 11.45 32.08 2.45
N LEU A 59 10.99 32.83 3.45
CA LEU A 59 10.23 32.30 4.58
C LEU A 59 8.85 31.74 4.15
N PRO A 60 8.02 32.43 3.34
CA PRO A 60 6.80 31.81 2.80
C PRO A 60 7.06 30.73 1.74
N ALA A 61 8.13 30.82 0.94
CA ALA A 61 8.49 29.74 0.01
C ALA A 61 8.88 28.45 0.74
N LEU A 62 9.64 28.55 1.83
CA LEU A 62 9.98 27.44 2.71
C LEU A 62 8.73 26.89 3.43
N ALA A 63 7.85 27.75 3.92
CA ALA A 63 6.58 27.33 4.53
C ALA A 63 5.68 26.59 3.52
N LEU A 64 5.62 27.04 2.27
CA LEU A 64 4.89 26.38 1.19
C LEU A 64 5.50 25.01 0.85
N LEU A 65 6.84 24.92 0.74
CA LEU A 65 7.54 23.64 0.53
C LEU A 65 7.27 22.64 1.67
N LEU A 66 7.32 23.09 2.93
CA LEU A 66 7.01 22.25 4.09
C LEU A 66 5.54 21.83 4.10
N ALA A 67 4.61 22.72 3.74
CA ALA A 67 3.19 22.38 3.64
C ALA A 67 2.89 21.36 2.53
N LEU A 68 3.51 21.50 1.35
CA LEU A 68 3.41 20.54 0.25
C LEU A 68 4.04 19.19 0.62
N GLY A 69 5.23 19.20 1.24
CA GLY A 69 5.91 18.00 1.72
C GLY A 69 5.10 17.25 2.78
N ALA A 70 4.59 17.96 3.79
CA ALA A 70 3.72 17.39 4.82
C ALA A 70 2.39 16.89 4.25
N GLY A 71 1.78 17.63 3.31
CA GLY A 71 0.55 17.22 2.62
C GLY A 71 0.73 15.94 1.81
N TYR A 72 1.80 15.87 1.01
CA TYR A 72 2.17 14.69 0.24
C TYR A 72 2.46 13.48 1.14
N LEU A 73 3.29 13.66 2.18
CA LEU A 73 3.62 12.58 3.11
C LEU A 73 2.38 12.07 3.84
N LYS A 74 1.49 12.97 4.28
CA LYS A 74 0.22 12.61 4.92
C LYS A 74 -0.74 11.90 3.96
N TRP A 75 -0.73 12.24 2.66
CA TRP A 75 -1.49 11.54 1.63
C TRP A 75 -0.95 10.12 1.36
N VAL A 76 0.37 9.96 1.26
CA VAL A 76 1.04 8.65 1.07
C VAL A 76 0.79 7.73 2.27
N VAL A 77 0.93 8.24 3.49
CA VAL A 77 0.64 7.48 4.72
C VAL A 77 -0.83 7.08 4.80
N ALA A 78 -1.77 8.02 4.61
CA ALA A 78 -3.20 7.71 4.64
C ALA A 78 -3.61 6.67 3.58
N SER A 79 -3.09 6.79 2.36
CA SER A 79 -3.34 5.80 1.28
C SER A 79 -2.80 4.41 1.62
N SER A 80 -1.69 4.34 2.36
CA SER A 80 -1.09 3.08 2.81
C SER A 80 -1.88 2.44 3.95
N ASP A 81 -2.31 3.24 4.93
CA ASP A 81 -3.15 2.80 6.06
C ASP A 81 -4.51 2.29 5.58
N ASP A 82 -5.14 2.97 4.61
CA ASP A 82 -6.42 2.55 4.03
C ASP A 82 -6.28 1.21 3.30
N LEU A 83 -5.23 1.00 2.49
CA LEU A 83 -4.98 -0.31 1.85
C LEU A 83 -4.67 -1.41 2.87
N ALA A 84 -3.94 -1.12 3.95
CA ALA A 84 -3.68 -2.07 5.03
C ALA A 84 -4.98 -2.47 5.76
N ARG A 85 -5.86 -1.50 6.05
CA ARG A 85 -7.20 -1.73 6.62
C ARG A 85 -8.08 -2.56 5.70
N VAL A 86 -8.16 -2.19 4.41
CA VAL A 86 -8.96 -2.92 3.42
C VAL A 86 -8.46 -4.36 3.25
N ARG A 87 -7.15 -4.58 3.24
CA ARG A 87 -6.55 -5.93 3.21
C ARG A 87 -6.91 -6.76 4.44
N ALA A 88 -6.86 -6.18 5.64
CA ALA A 88 -7.25 -6.88 6.86
C ALA A 88 -8.77 -7.18 6.89
N GLU A 89 -9.59 -6.22 6.43
CA GLU A 89 -11.05 -6.37 6.30
C GLU A 89 -11.41 -7.49 5.31
N SER A 90 -10.80 -7.52 4.13
CA SER A 90 -11.09 -8.52 3.09
C SER A 90 -10.62 -9.91 3.51
N VAL A 91 -9.45 -10.04 4.12
CA VAL A 91 -8.95 -11.34 4.64
C VAL A 91 -9.88 -11.89 5.74
N ARG A 92 -10.34 -11.03 6.65
CA ARG A 92 -11.32 -11.40 7.68
C ARG A 92 -12.64 -11.83 7.06
N ALA A 93 -13.18 -11.04 6.12
CA ALA A 93 -14.42 -11.36 5.41
C ALA A 93 -14.33 -12.72 4.69
N ALA A 94 -13.31 -12.93 3.86
CA ALA A 94 -13.08 -14.22 3.18
C ALA A 94 -13.02 -15.39 4.18
N SER A 95 -12.35 -15.20 5.32
CA SER A 95 -12.22 -16.25 6.33
C SER A 95 -13.54 -16.59 7.02
N GLU A 96 -14.32 -15.58 7.41
CA GLU A 96 -15.66 -15.77 7.99
C GLU A 96 -16.64 -16.38 6.99
N ASP A 97 -16.61 -15.90 5.74
CA ASP A 97 -17.48 -16.35 4.66
C ASP A 97 -17.16 -17.81 4.30
N ALA A 98 -15.89 -18.18 4.14
CA ALA A 98 -15.48 -19.55 3.85
C ALA A 98 -15.88 -20.54 4.96
N VAL A 99 -15.79 -20.15 6.24
CA VAL A 99 -16.30 -20.98 7.34
C VAL A 99 -17.81 -21.17 7.22
N ALA A 100 -18.57 -20.12 6.88
CA ALA A 100 -20.02 -20.22 6.67
C ALA A 100 -20.42 -21.07 5.45
N LEU A 101 -19.64 -21.02 4.35
CA LEU A 101 -19.90 -21.82 3.15
C LEU A 101 -19.61 -23.31 3.35
N LEU A 102 -18.58 -23.64 4.14
CA LEU A 102 -18.05 -25.00 4.30
C LEU A 102 -18.54 -25.71 5.57
N SER A 103 -19.30 -25.03 6.43
CA SER A 103 -19.82 -25.58 7.69
C SER A 103 -21.35 -25.63 7.68
N TYR A 104 -21.90 -26.82 7.89
CA TYR A 104 -23.34 -27.04 8.03
C TYR A 104 -23.59 -28.32 8.82
N LYS A 105 -24.79 -28.44 9.41
CA LYS A 105 -25.26 -29.69 10.04
C LYS A 105 -26.51 -30.18 9.32
N ALA A 106 -26.71 -31.50 9.26
CA ALA A 106 -27.89 -32.10 8.63
C ALA A 106 -29.23 -31.49 9.10
N ASP A 107 -29.35 -31.20 10.40
CA ASP A 107 -30.57 -30.66 11.01
C ASP A 107 -30.83 -29.18 10.69
N SER A 108 -29.77 -28.42 10.38
CA SER A 108 -29.82 -26.97 10.12
C SER A 108 -29.40 -26.59 8.69
N VAL A 109 -29.19 -27.56 7.80
CA VAL A 109 -28.54 -27.37 6.50
C VAL A 109 -29.22 -26.30 5.63
N GLU A 110 -30.56 -26.23 5.57
CA GLU A 110 -31.23 -25.14 4.86
C GLU A 110 -30.93 -23.76 5.44
N LYS A 111 -30.85 -23.65 6.77
CA LYS A 111 -30.60 -22.38 7.45
C LYS A 111 -29.14 -21.97 7.28
N ASP A 112 -28.22 -22.89 7.46
CA ASP A 112 -26.78 -22.65 7.38
C ASP A 112 -26.39 -22.22 5.96
N LEU A 113 -26.83 -22.98 4.94
CA LEU A 113 -26.54 -22.68 3.53
C LEU A 113 -27.34 -21.46 3.02
N ALA A 114 -28.55 -21.19 3.50
CA ALA A 114 -29.24 -19.93 3.19
C ALA A 114 -28.55 -18.71 3.81
N ALA A 115 -28.02 -18.83 5.03
CA ALA A 115 -27.22 -17.77 5.65
C ALA A 115 -25.90 -17.54 4.89
N ALA A 116 -25.25 -18.61 4.42
CA ALA A 116 -24.08 -18.51 3.56
C ALA A 116 -24.39 -17.86 2.20
N ARG A 117 -25.51 -18.20 1.55
CA ARG A 117 -25.97 -17.59 0.29
C ARG A 117 -26.06 -16.06 0.37
N GLU A 118 -26.47 -15.49 1.50
CA GLU A 118 -26.55 -14.03 1.68
C GLU A 118 -25.20 -13.32 1.98
N ARG A 119 -24.11 -14.08 1.89
CA ARG A 119 -22.71 -13.62 1.87
C ARG A 119 -22.11 -13.71 0.46
N LEU A 120 -22.89 -14.14 -0.54
CA LEU A 120 -22.48 -14.29 -1.94
C LEU A 120 -23.02 -13.16 -2.83
N THR A 121 -22.37 -12.97 -3.99
CA THR A 121 -22.79 -12.06 -5.05
C THR A 121 -22.55 -12.66 -6.44
N GLY A 122 -23.13 -12.03 -7.47
CA GLY A 122 -23.00 -12.44 -8.88
C GLY A 122 -23.46 -13.87 -9.17
N ASP A 123 -23.02 -14.39 -10.32
CA ASP A 123 -23.42 -15.71 -10.83
C ASP A 123 -23.09 -16.86 -9.86
N PHE A 124 -22.05 -16.71 -9.04
CA PHE A 124 -21.69 -17.68 -8.01
C PHE A 124 -22.77 -17.84 -6.93
N LYS A 125 -23.51 -16.77 -6.59
CA LYS A 125 -24.65 -16.86 -5.68
C LYS A 125 -25.71 -17.80 -6.22
N ASP A 126 -25.98 -17.74 -7.53
CA ASP A 126 -27.03 -18.54 -8.16
C ASP A 126 -26.58 -19.98 -8.40
N ALA A 127 -25.36 -20.19 -8.89
CA ALA A 127 -24.76 -21.54 -9.01
C ALA A 127 -24.68 -22.27 -7.66
N TYR A 128 -24.27 -21.57 -6.59
CA TYR A 128 -24.30 -22.10 -5.22
C TYR A 128 -25.73 -22.46 -4.78
N THR A 129 -26.71 -21.63 -5.11
CA THR A 129 -28.12 -21.85 -4.74
C THR A 129 -28.72 -23.06 -5.45
N GLU A 130 -28.36 -23.28 -6.71
CA GLU A 130 -28.77 -24.45 -7.47
C GLU A 130 -28.16 -25.73 -6.88
N LEU A 131 -26.83 -25.78 -6.76
CA LEU A 131 -26.10 -26.93 -6.22
C LEU A 131 -26.55 -27.30 -4.80
N THR A 132 -26.74 -26.30 -3.93
CA THR A 132 -27.18 -26.56 -2.55
C THR A 132 -28.60 -27.10 -2.49
N ARG A 133 -29.54 -26.56 -3.28
CA ARG A 133 -30.93 -27.05 -3.32
C ARG A 133 -31.08 -28.43 -3.95
N GLN A 134 -30.35 -28.70 -5.03
CA GLN A 134 -30.50 -29.94 -5.80
C GLN A 134 -29.69 -31.10 -5.22
N VAL A 135 -28.52 -30.83 -4.62
CA VAL A 135 -27.56 -31.89 -4.24
C VAL A 135 -27.22 -31.85 -2.75
N VAL A 136 -26.76 -30.71 -2.23
CA VAL A 136 -26.18 -30.65 -0.87
C VAL A 136 -27.24 -30.83 0.22
N ILE A 137 -28.37 -30.12 0.14
CA ILE A 137 -29.44 -30.19 1.14
C ILE A 137 -30.07 -31.59 1.21
N PRO A 138 -30.49 -32.24 0.10
CA PRO A 138 -30.99 -33.61 0.13
C PRO A 138 -29.95 -34.60 0.65
N GLY A 139 -28.72 -34.56 0.11
CA GLY A 139 -27.65 -35.48 0.51
C GLY A 139 -27.26 -35.35 1.98
N ALA A 140 -27.19 -34.12 2.51
CA ALA A 140 -26.90 -33.88 3.91
C ALA A 140 -27.98 -34.42 4.85
N LYS A 141 -29.26 -34.34 4.47
CA LYS A 141 -30.37 -34.89 5.24
C LYS A 141 -30.44 -36.41 5.17
N GLU A 142 -30.37 -36.98 3.97
CA GLU A 142 -30.45 -38.44 3.77
C GLU A 142 -29.29 -39.21 4.41
N LYS A 143 -28.09 -38.62 4.44
CA LYS A 143 -26.87 -39.25 4.96
C LYS A 143 -26.44 -38.68 6.31
N HIS A 144 -27.23 -37.80 6.92
CA HIS A 144 -26.90 -37.07 8.15
C HIS A 144 -25.48 -36.50 8.13
N ILE A 145 -25.13 -35.77 7.06
CA ILE A 145 -23.80 -35.18 6.88
C ILE A 145 -23.69 -33.91 7.71
N THR A 146 -22.61 -33.81 8.48
CA THR A 146 -22.18 -32.58 9.15
C THR A 146 -20.78 -32.25 8.68
N ALA A 147 -20.58 -31.02 8.23
CA ALA A 147 -19.28 -30.48 7.89
C ALA A 147 -18.95 -29.32 8.84
N VAL A 148 -17.70 -29.25 9.32
CA VAL A 148 -17.20 -28.16 10.15
C VAL A 148 -15.87 -27.72 9.59
N ALA A 149 -15.76 -26.45 9.21
CA ALA A 149 -14.56 -25.86 8.66
C ALA A 149 -13.94 -24.83 9.61
N LYS A 150 -12.61 -24.78 9.63
CA LYS A 150 -11.83 -23.78 10.36
C LYS A 150 -10.67 -23.31 9.49
N VAL A 151 -10.61 -22.01 9.21
CA VAL A 151 -9.45 -21.39 8.56
C VAL A 151 -8.24 -21.50 9.49
N SER A 152 -7.17 -22.14 9.02
CA SER A 152 -5.90 -22.30 9.74
C SER A 152 -4.88 -21.23 9.35
N ALA A 153 -4.90 -20.78 8.08
CA ALA A 153 -4.16 -19.61 7.61
C ALA A 153 -4.90 -18.90 6.47
N ALA A 154 -4.67 -17.60 6.32
CA ALA A 154 -5.26 -16.79 5.25
C ALA A 154 -4.23 -15.78 4.72
N ALA A 155 -4.13 -15.66 3.40
CA ALA A 155 -3.16 -14.80 2.73
C ALA A 155 -3.83 -13.99 1.59
N PRO A 156 -3.76 -12.65 1.61
CA PRO A 156 -4.29 -11.82 0.53
C PRO A 156 -3.39 -11.88 -0.71
N VAL A 157 -3.90 -12.41 -1.81
CA VAL A 157 -3.22 -12.52 -3.11
C VAL A 157 -3.24 -11.18 -3.85
N SER A 158 -4.41 -10.54 -3.93
CA SER A 158 -4.59 -9.21 -4.50
C SER A 158 -5.66 -8.44 -3.72
N VAL A 159 -5.52 -7.12 -3.60
CA VAL A 159 -6.47 -6.27 -2.87
C VAL A 159 -6.54 -4.91 -3.57
N THR A 160 -7.76 -4.45 -3.79
CA THR A 160 -8.12 -3.12 -4.29
C THR A 160 -9.24 -2.54 -3.41
N ALA A 161 -9.69 -1.31 -3.68
CA ALA A 161 -10.77 -0.70 -2.90
C ALA A 161 -12.10 -1.51 -2.90
N ASN A 162 -12.42 -2.16 -4.02
CA ASN A 162 -13.72 -2.83 -4.25
C ASN A 162 -13.62 -4.32 -4.59
N HIS A 163 -12.42 -4.86 -4.82
CA HIS A 163 -12.20 -6.27 -5.16
C HIS A 163 -10.97 -6.81 -4.43
N ALA A 164 -11.05 -8.04 -3.93
CA ALA A 164 -9.92 -8.71 -3.28
C ALA A 164 -9.94 -10.22 -3.57
N VAL A 165 -8.75 -10.82 -3.71
CA VAL A 165 -8.56 -12.26 -3.80
C VAL A 165 -7.74 -12.72 -2.61
N VAL A 166 -8.25 -13.72 -1.88
CA VAL A 166 -7.64 -14.26 -0.67
C VAL A 166 -7.48 -15.77 -0.83
N LEU A 167 -6.28 -16.28 -0.55
CA LEU A 167 -6.01 -17.71 -0.45
C LEU A 167 -6.20 -18.14 1.01
N LEU A 168 -7.01 -19.17 1.22
CA LEU A 168 -7.32 -19.73 2.53
C LEU A 168 -6.84 -21.17 2.63
N TYR A 169 -6.17 -21.48 3.73
CA TYR A 169 -5.91 -22.84 4.17
C TYR A 169 -6.98 -23.18 5.20
N VAL A 170 -7.75 -24.22 4.94
CA VAL A 170 -8.89 -24.61 5.76
C VAL A 170 -8.70 -26.03 6.24
N ASN A 171 -8.95 -26.27 7.52
CA ASN A 171 -9.10 -27.61 8.08
C ASN A 171 -10.61 -27.89 8.12
N GLN A 172 -11.07 -28.94 7.43
CA GLN A 172 -12.48 -29.33 7.39
C GLN A 172 -12.65 -30.76 7.88
N THR A 173 -13.47 -30.92 8.90
CA THR A 173 -13.90 -32.22 9.43
C THR A 173 -15.30 -32.53 8.90
N VAL A 174 -15.49 -33.70 8.30
CA VAL A 174 -16.78 -34.17 7.79
C VAL A 174 -17.17 -35.47 8.50
N THR A 175 -18.39 -35.52 9.03
CA THR A 175 -18.98 -36.69 9.68
C THR A 175 -20.26 -37.09 8.95
N ILE A 176 -20.47 -38.38 8.73
CA ILE A 176 -21.63 -38.93 8.01
C ILE A 176 -22.37 -39.88 8.96
N GLY A 177 -23.56 -39.48 9.42
CA GLY A 177 -24.31 -40.21 10.45
C GLY A 177 -23.48 -40.37 11.74
N GLU A 178 -23.45 -41.59 12.28
CA GLU A 178 -22.61 -41.95 13.44
C GLU A 178 -21.23 -42.51 13.04
N GLY A 179 -20.81 -42.29 11.79
CA GLY A 179 -19.49 -42.71 11.29
C GLY A 179 -18.33 -41.95 11.91
N ALA A 180 -17.11 -42.46 11.72
CA ALA A 180 -15.90 -41.75 12.15
C ALA A 180 -15.73 -40.42 11.40
N PRO A 181 -15.36 -39.32 12.07
CA PRO A 181 -15.03 -38.06 11.41
C PRO A 181 -13.84 -38.22 10.45
N THR A 182 -13.93 -37.59 9.28
CA THR A 182 -12.87 -37.54 8.27
C THR A 182 -12.34 -36.12 8.17
N ASP A 183 -11.04 -35.94 8.43
CA ASP A 183 -10.37 -34.64 8.31
C ASP A 183 -9.76 -34.45 6.90
N THR A 184 -9.94 -33.25 6.37
CA THR A 184 -9.38 -32.79 5.09
C THR A 184 -8.80 -31.39 5.26
N GLN A 185 -7.83 -31.03 4.41
CA GLN A 185 -7.17 -29.71 4.45
C GLN A 185 -7.21 -29.03 3.08
N PRO A 186 -8.40 -28.63 2.58
CA PRO A 186 -8.51 -27.91 1.31
C PRO A 186 -7.85 -26.54 1.37
N VAL A 187 -7.20 -26.17 0.27
CA VAL A 187 -6.70 -24.82 0.02
C VAL A 187 -7.61 -24.18 -1.04
N ILE A 188 -8.04 -22.95 -0.78
CA ILE A 188 -9.17 -22.33 -1.50
C ILE A 188 -8.83 -20.89 -1.85
N ARG A 189 -9.03 -20.51 -3.11
CA ARG A 189 -8.98 -19.14 -3.60
C ARG A 189 -10.39 -18.55 -3.54
N VAL A 190 -10.58 -17.55 -2.69
CA VAL A 190 -11.83 -16.81 -2.53
C VAL A 190 -11.68 -15.44 -3.17
N ALA A 191 -12.53 -15.13 -4.15
CA ALA A 191 -12.66 -13.78 -4.69
C ALA A 191 -13.82 -13.06 -3.99
N LEU A 192 -13.58 -11.81 -3.63
CA LEU A 192 -14.50 -10.93 -2.93
C LEU A 192 -14.76 -9.67 -3.74
N GLU A 193 -15.99 -9.19 -3.69
CA GLU A 193 -16.41 -7.92 -4.28
C GLU A 193 -17.17 -7.07 -3.24
N LYS A 194 -16.93 -5.76 -3.24
CA LYS A 194 -17.51 -4.83 -2.27
C LYS A 194 -18.81 -4.23 -2.81
N VAL A 195 -19.92 -4.86 -2.46
CA VAL A 195 -21.28 -4.46 -2.86
C VAL A 195 -21.97 -3.74 -1.72
N ASN A 196 -22.46 -2.52 -1.96
CA ASN A 196 -23.12 -1.68 -0.94
C ASN A 196 -22.31 -1.53 0.36
N GLY A 197 -20.98 -1.41 0.23
CA GLY A 197 -20.04 -1.29 1.36
C GLY A 197 -19.72 -2.60 2.10
N ARG A 198 -20.38 -3.72 1.77
CA ARG A 198 -20.09 -5.05 2.32
C ARG A 198 -19.23 -5.86 1.35
N TRP A 199 -18.25 -6.58 1.88
CA TRP A 199 -17.60 -7.65 1.13
C TRP A 199 -18.58 -8.83 0.99
N LEU A 200 -18.67 -9.37 -0.23
CA LEU A 200 -19.41 -10.58 -0.57
C LEU A 200 -18.52 -11.47 -1.44
N VAL A 201 -18.61 -12.79 -1.28
CA VAL A 201 -17.88 -13.75 -2.11
C VAL A 201 -18.47 -13.78 -3.52
N SER A 202 -17.63 -13.48 -4.51
CA SER A 202 -18.00 -13.50 -5.92
C SER A 202 -17.55 -14.77 -6.64
N HIS A 203 -16.45 -15.41 -6.22
CA HIS A 203 -15.99 -16.75 -6.68
C HIS A 203 -15.32 -17.52 -5.53
N PHE A 204 -15.34 -18.85 -5.60
CA PHE A 204 -14.81 -19.75 -4.58
C PHE A 204 -14.27 -21.03 -5.22
N ASP A 205 -12.95 -21.10 -5.43
CA ASP A 205 -12.31 -22.20 -6.17
C ASP A 205 -11.33 -22.97 -5.28
N PRO A 206 -11.29 -24.31 -5.32
CA PRO A 206 -10.11 -25.05 -4.85
C PRO A 206 -8.89 -24.72 -5.73
N VAL A 207 -7.68 -24.87 -5.18
CA VAL A 207 -6.41 -24.73 -5.93
C VAL A 207 -5.70 -26.05 -6.18
#